data_AF-A0A949UD43-F1
#
_entry.id   AF-A0A949UD43-F1
#
_cell.length_a   1.000
_cell.length_b   1.000
_cell.length_c   1.000
_cell.angle_alpha   90.00
_cell.angle_beta   90.00
_cell.angle_gamma   90.00
#
_symmetry.space_group_name_H-M   'P 1'
#
loop_
_entity.id
_entity.type
_entity.pdbx_description
1 polymer ?
#
loop_
_entity_poly.entity_id
_entity_poly.type
_entity_poly.pdbx_seq_one_letter_code
_entity_poly.pdbx_strand_id
1 'polypeptide(L)'
;MAPALDILAVLLAALALLGIAYAVHRLLLGGAELRKLSGKMIVTCPETQKTVAVKVATTKAAMAAIAGKEHVELCQCTRWPERADCDQACLTDLLADPEKHSVWSIASKWYQGKACFYCGRPISELSYLDHSPGIIGFDGKIIEWDRLRPEDLPKELASAHAVCWNCTVTEAFRKEHPELVTDRPWKH
;
A
#
# COMPACT_ATOMS: atom_id res chain seq x y z
N MET A 1 40.05 -1.15 -47.80
CA MET A 1 38.67 -1.63 -47.60
C MET A 1 38.37 -2.12 -46.18
N ALA A 2 39.37 -2.40 -45.32
CA ALA A 2 39.15 -2.80 -43.92
C ALA A 2 38.55 -1.74 -42.95
N PRO A 3 38.91 -0.43 -42.99
CA PRO A 3 38.51 0.50 -41.92
C PRO A 3 37.02 0.87 -41.95
N ALA A 4 36.35 0.75 -43.11
CA ALA A 4 34.92 1.05 -43.24
C ALA A 4 34.03 -0.02 -42.57
N LEU A 5 34.49 -1.27 -42.55
CA LEU A 5 33.77 -2.38 -41.92
C LEU A 5 33.84 -2.28 -40.39
N ASP A 6 34.99 -1.87 -39.86
CA ASP A 6 35.20 -1.63 -38.42
C ASP A 6 34.38 -0.44 -37.92
N ILE A 7 34.34 0.67 -38.67
CA ILE A 7 33.52 1.84 -38.33
C ILE A 7 32.03 1.48 -38.31
N LEU A 8 31.55 0.69 -39.27
CA LEU A 8 30.15 0.26 -39.31
C LEU A 8 29.80 -0.64 -38.12
N ALA A 9 30.68 -1.59 -37.76
CA ALA A 9 30.48 -2.45 -36.59
C ALA A 9 30.41 -1.66 -35.28
N VAL A 10 31.30 -0.67 -35.12
CA VAL A 10 31.29 0.23 -33.94
C VAL A 10 30.01 1.04 -33.87
N LEU A 11 29.53 1.58 -35.00
CA LEU A 11 28.27 2.33 -35.05
C LEU A 11 27.05 1.46 -34.71
N LEU A 12 26.99 0.22 -35.22
CA LEU A 12 25.92 -0.72 -34.88
C LEU A 12 25.93 -1.11 -33.41
N ALA A 13 27.11 -1.37 -32.84
CA ALA A 13 27.26 -1.66 -31.41
C ALA A 13 26.82 -0.46 -30.56
N ALA A 14 27.19 0.77 -30.92
CA ALA A 14 26.78 1.98 -30.22
C ALA A 14 25.26 2.18 -30.26
N LEU A 15 24.62 1.99 -31.43
CA LEU A 15 23.15 2.06 -31.56
C LEU A 15 22.44 0.98 -30.73
N ALA A 16 22.97 -0.25 -30.72
CA ALA A 16 22.43 -1.33 -29.89
C ALA A 16 22.52 -0.99 -28.40
N LEU A 17 23.67 -0.47 -27.93
CA LEU A 17 23.84 -0.03 -26.55
C LEU A 17 22.87 1.11 -26.18
N LEU A 18 22.69 2.10 -27.05
CA LEU A 18 21.72 3.17 -26.85
C LEU A 18 20.28 2.64 -26.79
N GLY A 19 19.93 1.69 -27.66
CA GLY A 19 18.63 1.02 -27.65
C GLY A 19 18.37 0.26 -26.35
N ILE A 20 19.37 -0.49 -25.86
CA ILE A 20 19.30 -1.21 -24.58
C ILE A 20 19.16 -0.22 -23.42
N ALA A 21 19.99 0.82 -23.36
CA ALA A 21 19.94 1.83 -22.31
C ALA A 21 18.57 2.53 -22.26
N TYR A 22 18.02 2.87 -23.43
CA TYR A 22 16.67 3.42 -23.54
C TYR A 22 15.61 2.44 -23.04
N ALA A 23 15.66 1.18 -23.47
CA ALA A 23 14.70 0.15 -23.03
C ALA A 23 14.76 -0.06 -21.50
N VAL A 24 15.96 -0.15 -20.92
CA VAL A 24 16.16 -0.27 -19.47
C VAL A 24 15.59 0.95 -18.75
N HIS A 25 15.88 2.17 -19.23
CA HIS A 25 15.35 3.40 -18.64
C HIS A 25 13.80 3.39 -18.62
N ARG A 26 13.16 2.97 -19.71
CA ARG A 26 11.70 2.86 -19.81
C ARG A 26 11.10 1.81 -18.88
N LEU A 27 11.76 0.66 -18.74
CA LEU A 27 11.36 -0.38 -17.79
C LEU A 27 11.50 0.11 -16.33
N LEU A 28 12.54 0.87 -16.01
CA LEU A 28 12.72 1.46 -14.69
C LEU A 28 11.62 2.47 -14.35
N LEU A 29 11.24 3.33 -15.31
CA LEU A 29 10.11 4.27 -15.14
C LEU A 29 8.78 3.54 -14.91
N GLY A 30 8.46 2.55 -15.75
CA GLY A 30 7.25 1.73 -15.57
C GLY A 30 7.23 0.99 -14.23
N GLY A 31 8.36 0.42 -13.82
CA GLY A 31 8.50 -0.25 -12.53
C GLY A 31 8.38 0.68 -11.32
N ALA A 32 8.84 1.93 -11.45
CA ALA A 32 8.65 2.95 -10.41
C ALA A 32 7.17 3.31 -10.24
N GLU A 33 6.44 3.50 -11.35
CA GLU A 33 5.00 3.78 -11.31
C GLU A 33 4.19 2.62 -10.73
N LEU A 34 4.54 1.37 -11.07
CA LEU A 34 3.95 0.21 -10.41
C LEU A 34 4.13 0.28 -8.90
N ARG A 35 5.34 0.55 -8.41
CA ARG A 35 5.60 0.60 -6.97
C ARG A 35 4.85 1.73 -6.26
N LYS A 36 4.86 2.94 -6.84
CA LYS A 36 4.23 4.12 -6.21
C LYS A 36 2.71 4.02 -6.12
N LEU A 37 2.06 3.50 -7.16
CA LEU A 37 0.60 3.45 -7.27
C LEU A 37 0.01 2.10 -6.80
N SER A 38 0.86 1.19 -6.30
CA SER A 38 0.44 -0.13 -5.83
C SER A 38 -0.33 -0.09 -4.53
N GLY A 39 -1.23 -1.05 -4.38
CA GLY A 39 -2.04 -1.25 -3.19
C GLY A 39 -3.39 -0.54 -3.26
N LYS A 40 -4.05 -0.48 -2.09
CA LYS A 40 -5.29 0.26 -1.90
C LYS A 40 -4.94 1.67 -1.44
N MET A 41 -5.67 2.66 -1.95
CA MET A 41 -5.50 4.07 -1.65
C MET A 41 -6.79 4.61 -1.04
N ILE A 42 -6.68 5.61 -0.17
CA ILE A 42 -7.81 6.29 0.47
C ILE A 42 -7.81 7.73 -0.03
N VAL A 43 -8.94 8.16 -0.60
CA VAL A 43 -9.12 9.54 -1.09
C VAL A 43 -10.39 10.14 -0.54
N THR A 44 -10.44 11.46 -0.48
CA THR A 44 -11.69 12.19 -0.24
C THR A 44 -12.40 12.35 -1.57
N CYS A 45 -13.60 11.81 -1.69
CA CYS A 45 -14.38 11.97 -2.91
C CYS A 45 -14.82 13.43 -3.08
N PRO A 46 -14.49 14.12 -4.19
CA PRO A 46 -14.82 15.54 -4.35
C PRO A 46 -16.33 15.80 -4.41
N GLU A 47 -17.11 14.85 -4.92
CA GLU A 47 -18.57 14.98 -5.05
C GLU A 47 -19.30 14.83 -3.70
N THR A 48 -18.85 13.91 -2.84
CA THR A 48 -19.58 13.55 -1.60
C THR A 48 -18.88 13.98 -0.32
N GLN A 49 -17.62 14.41 -0.42
CA GLN A 49 -16.74 14.75 0.71
C GLN A 49 -16.56 13.58 1.70
N LYS A 50 -16.83 12.35 1.27
CA LYS A 50 -16.62 11.14 2.06
C LYS A 50 -15.29 10.49 1.72
N THR A 51 -14.66 9.90 2.73
CA THR A 51 -13.51 9.02 2.60
C THR A 51 -13.92 7.76 1.84
N VAL A 52 -13.23 7.45 0.74
CA VAL A 52 -13.48 6.27 -0.10
C VAL A 52 -12.18 5.55 -0.39
N ALA A 53 -12.27 4.24 -0.55
CA ALA A 53 -11.13 3.43 -0.97
C ALA A 53 -11.14 3.26 -2.49
N VAL A 54 -9.98 3.46 -3.10
CA VAL A 54 -9.77 3.34 -4.54
C VAL A 54 -8.56 2.45 -4.83
N LYS A 55 -8.55 1.87 -6.03
CA LYS A 55 -7.41 1.14 -6.56
C LYS A 55 -7.09 1.66 -7.95
N VAL A 56 -5.84 2.03 -8.15
CA VAL A 56 -5.33 2.47 -9.45
C VAL A 56 -5.10 1.26 -10.35
N ALA A 57 -5.39 1.39 -11.64
CA ALA A 57 -5.06 0.43 -12.67
C ALA A 57 -3.54 0.44 -12.95
N THR A 58 -2.74 0.00 -11.96
CA THR A 58 -1.28 0.13 -11.97
C THR A 58 -0.62 -0.48 -13.19
N THR A 59 -1.10 -1.64 -13.67
CA THR A 59 -0.58 -2.27 -14.89
C THR A 59 -0.79 -1.40 -16.13
N LYS A 60 -1.96 -0.76 -16.26
CA LYS A 60 -2.23 0.15 -17.38
C LYS A 60 -1.38 1.41 -17.29
N ALA A 61 -1.27 1.98 -16.08
CA ALA A 61 -0.39 3.13 -15.82
C ALA A 61 1.07 2.83 -16.15
N ALA A 62 1.58 1.66 -15.75
CA ALA A 62 2.94 1.24 -16.03
C ALA A 62 3.21 1.04 -17.52
N MET A 63 2.28 0.39 -18.23
CA MET A 63 2.38 0.23 -19.68
C MET A 63 2.31 1.57 -20.41
N ALA A 64 1.48 2.50 -19.94
CA ALA A 64 1.45 3.86 -20.45
C ALA A 64 2.79 4.56 -20.26
N ALA A 65 3.40 4.48 -19.06
CA ALA A 65 4.72 5.05 -18.79
C ALA A 65 5.82 4.43 -19.67
N ILE A 66 5.82 3.12 -19.88
CA ILE A 66 6.75 2.42 -20.79
C ILE A 66 6.55 2.90 -22.24
N ALA A 67 5.31 3.15 -22.64
CA ALA A 67 4.95 3.71 -23.95
C ALA A 67 5.16 5.24 -24.04
N GLY A 68 5.41 5.93 -22.93
CA GLY A 68 5.68 7.38 -22.88
C GLY A 68 4.43 8.22 -22.90
N LYS A 69 3.33 7.62 -22.42
CA LYS A 69 2.05 8.25 -22.25
C LYS A 69 1.80 8.44 -20.76
N GLU A 70 1.19 9.54 -20.41
CA GLU A 70 0.64 9.77 -19.08
C GLU A 70 -0.83 9.36 -19.11
N HIS A 71 -1.10 8.13 -18.69
CA HIS A 71 -2.47 7.63 -18.59
C HIS A 71 -2.62 6.81 -17.33
N VAL A 72 -3.39 7.32 -16.38
CA VAL A 72 -3.70 6.67 -15.12
C VAL A 72 -5.21 6.71 -14.93
N GLU A 73 -5.78 5.58 -14.53
CA GLU A 73 -7.20 5.44 -14.25
C GLU A 73 -7.41 4.55 -13.02
N LEU A 74 -8.57 4.66 -12.40
CA LEU A 74 -9.01 3.77 -11.34
C LEU A 74 -9.58 2.48 -11.95
N CYS A 75 -9.27 1.34 -11.32
CA CYS A 75 -9.90 0.05 -11.64
C CYS A 75 -10.94 -0.37 -10.59
N GLN A 76 -10.89 0.22 -9.39
CA GLN A 76 -11.88 -0.04 -8.34
C GLN A 76 -12.12 1.23 -7.50
N CYS A 77 -13.36 1.42 -7.08
CA CYS A 77 -13.79 2.45 -6.14
C CYS A 77 -14.93 1.88 -5.28
N THR A 78 -14.97 2.17 -3.98
CA THR A 78 -16.06 1.71 -3.11
C THR A 78 -17.42 2.35 -3.41
N ARG A 79 -17.47 3.36 -4.30
CA ARG A 79 -18.71 3.96 -4.83
C ARG A 79 -19.18 3.34 -6.15
N TRP A 80 -18.46 2.35 -6.67
CA TRP A 80 -18.89 1.63 -7.87
C TRP A 80 -19.69 0.39 -7.46
N PRO A 81 -20.81 0.09 -8.15
CA PRO A 81 -21.20 0.58 -9.48
C PRO A 81 -22.10 1.84 -9.52
N GLU A 82 -22.57 2.36 -8.40
CA GLU A 82 -23.57 3.46 -8.34
C GLU A 82 -23.09 4.78 -8.98
N ARG A 83 -21.77 4.90 -9.20
CA ARG A 83 -21.11 6.03 -9.88
C ARG A 83 -20.13 5.55 -10.96
N ALA A 84 -20.55 4.60 -11.81
CA ALA A 84 -19.71 4.06 -12.88
C ALA A 84 -19.18 5.15 -13.84
N ASP A 85 -19.99 6.18 -14.14
CA ASP A 85 -19.61 7.33 -14.99
C ASP A 85 -18.86 8.43 -14.21
N CYS A 86 -18.06 8.05 -13.23
CA CYS A 86 -17.26 9.01 -12.46
C CYS A 86 -16.13 9.59 -13.33
N ASP A 87 -15.93 10.91 -13.24
CA ASP A 87 -14.84 11.66 -13.88
C ASP A 87 -13.46 11.43 -13.25
N GLN A 88 -13.41 10.69 -12.14
CA GLN A 88 -12.20 10.33 -11.39
C GLN A 88 -11.36 11.53 -10.97
N ALA A 89 -11.98 12.70 -10.73
CA ALA A 89 -11.28 13.94 -10.39
C ALA A 89 -10.37 13.82 -9.15
N CYS A 90 -10.63 12.86 -8.25
CA CYS A 90 -9.77 12.55 -7.10
C CYS A 90 -8.37 12.01 -7.48
N LEU A 91 -8.15 11.59 -8.73
CA LEU A 91 -6.83 11.14 -9.20
C LEU A 91 -5.80 12.27 -9.18
N THR A 92 -6.21 13.52 -9.42
CA THR A 92 -5.29 14.67 -9.43
C THR A 92 -4.56 14.81 -8.10
N ASP A 93 -5.31 14.79 -6.99
CA ASP A 93 -4.74 14.89 -5.64
C ASP A 93 -3.95 13.63 -5.29
N LEU A 94 -4.47 12.44 -5.65
CA LEU A 94 -3.79 11.17 -5.42
C LEU A 94 -2.42 11.12 -6.09
N LEU A 95 -2.33 11.56 -7.35
CA LEU A 95 -1.09 11.53 -8.12
C LEU A 95 -0.07 12.57 -7.65
N ALA A 96 -0.54 13.67 -7.04
CA ALA A 96 0.34 14.68 -6.44
C ALA A 96 1.10 14.13 -5.22
N ASP A 97 0.47 13.28 -4.41
CA ASP A 97 1.11 12.64 -3.25
C ASP A 97 0.58 11.21 -2.97
N PRO A 98 0.98 10.20 -3.77
CA PRO A 98 0.46 8.84 -3.63
C PRO A 98 0.72 8.22 -2.26
N GLU A 99 1.83 8.58 -1.62
CA GLU A 99 2.22 8.03 -0.33
C GLU A 99 1.29 8.47 0.81
N LYS A 100 0.71 9.67 0.74
CA LYS A 100 -0.29 10.11 1.72
C LYS A 100 -1.61 9.33 1.60
N HIS A 101 -1.93 8.85 0.41
CA HIS A 101 -3.17 8.13 0.14
C HIS A 101 -3.03 6.62 0.33
N SER A 102 -1.82 6.08 0.33
CA SER A 102 -1.60 4.64 0.54
C SER A 102 -2.04 4.18 1.92
N VAL A 103 -2.92 3.18 1.94
CA VAL A 103 -3.38 2.51 3.16
C VAL A 103 -2.19 1.98 3.97
N TRP A 104 -1.19 1.40 3.28
CA TRP A 104 0.02 0.90 3.91
C TRP A 104 0.82 2.01 4.58
N SER A 105 1.03 3.12 3.88
CA SER A 105 1.78 4.27 4.41
C SER A 105 1.09 4.92 5.60
N ILE A 106 -0.25 5.02 5.55
CA ILE A 106 -1.07 5.52 6.67
C ILE A 106 -0.91 4.61 7.90
N ALA A 107 -1.09 3.29 7.72
CA ALA A 107 -0.92 2.33 8.81
C ALA A 107 0.51 2.36 9.37
N SER A 108 1.52 2.33 8.49
CA SER A 108 2.93 2.33 8.89
C SER A 108 3.29 3.56 9.71
N LYS A 109 2.91 4.76 9.25
CA LYS A 109 3.10 6.01 9.99
C LYS A 109 2.36 6.01 11.33
N TRP A 110 1.18 5.41 11.40
CA TRP A 110 0.45 5.32 12.66
C TRP A 110 1.16 4.42 13.67
N TYR A 111 1.70 3.26 13.28
CA TYR A 111 2.41 2.37 14.21
C TYR A 111 3.78 2.88 14.67
N GLN A 112 4.39 3.83 13.95
CA GLN A 112 5.70 4.38 14.30
C GLN A 112 5.73 4.90 15.75
N GLY A 113 6.68 4.38 16.53
CA GLY A 113 6.88 4.78 17.93
C GLY A 113 5.81 4.28 18.91
N LYS A 114 4.85 3.47 18.48
CA LYS A 114 3.81 2.92 19.38
C LYS A 114 4.29 1.66 20.10
N ALA A 115 3.75 1.46 21.30
CA ALA A 115 3.92 0.25 22.09
C ALA A 115 2.62 -0.57 22.11
N CYS A 116 2.77 -1.88 22.23
CA CYS A 116 1.64 -2.81 22.35
C CYS A 116 0.89 -2.57 23.66
N PHE A 117 -0.43 -2.39 23.57
CA PHE A 117 -1.33 -2.19 24.71
C PHE A 117 -1.22 -3.30 25.77
N TYR A 118 -1.03 -4.55 25.34
CA TYR A 118 -0.99 -5.70 26.25
C TYR A 118 0.38 -5.96 26.86
N CYS A 119 1.43 -6.02 26.05
CA CYS A 119 2.76 -6.41 26.52
C CYS A 119 3.73 -5.24 26.76
N GLY A 120 3.33 -4.01 26.41
CA GLY A 120 4.16 -2.81 26.56
C GLY A 120 5.39 -2.73 25.66
N ARG A 121 5.68 -3.79 24.88
CA ARG A 121 6.84 -3.81 23.96
C ARG A 121 6.61 -2.85 22.78
N PRO A 122 7.66 -2.18 22.30
CA PRO A 122 7.57 -1.37 21.08
C PRO A 122 7.16 -2.26 19.90
N ILE A 123 6.30 -1.73 19.03
CA ILE A 123 5.94 -2.38 17.78
C ILE A 123 6.98 -1.95 16.74
N SER A 124 7.64 -2.92 16.11
CA SER A 124 8.62 -2.67 15.07
C SER A 124 7.99 -1.99 13.86
N GLU A 125 8.82 -1.36 13.04
CA GLU A 125 8.37 -0.86 11.74
C GLU A 125 7.67 -1.96 10.95
N LEU A 126 6.57 -1.61 10.28
CA LEU A 126 5.81 -2.57 9.50
C LEU A 126 6.64 -3.03 8.30
N SER A 127 6.68 -4.34 8.10
CA SER A 127 7.29 -4.98 6.94
C SER A 127 6.22 -5.67 6.12
N TYR A 128 6.29 -5.54 4.79
CA TYR A 128 5.37 -6.24 3.87
C TYR A 128 5.46 -7.77 3.97
N LEU A 129 6.55 -8.30 4.53
CA LEU A 129 6.76 -9.74 4.69
C LEU A 129 6.31 -10.26 6.06
N ASP A 130 6.02 -9.36 7.01
CA ASP A 130 5.57 -9.72 8.36
C ASP A 130 4.05 -9.74 8.44
N HIS A 131 3.54 -10.39 9.48
CA HIS A 131 2.12 -10.35 9.78
C HIS A 131 1.69 -8.97 10.26
N SER A 132 0.50 -8.55 9.84
CA SER A 132 -0.11 -7.28 10.22
C SER A 132 -0.40 -7.26 11.73
N PRO A 133 0.14 -6.29 12.50
CA PRO A 133 -0.25 -6.11 13.89
C PRO A 133 -1.75 -5.77 14.02
N GLY A 134 -2.27 -5.89 15.23
CA GLY A 134 -3.64 -5.54 15.52
C GLY A 134 -3.81 -4.11 16.03
N ILE A 135 -5.05 -3.68 16.02
CA ILE A 135 -5.54 -2.56 16.81
C ILE A 135 -6.63 -3.04 17.76
N ILE A 136 -6.81 -2.33 18.87
CA ILE A 136 -7.95 -2.52 19.77
C ILE A 136 -8.72 -1.22 19.91
N GLY A 137 -10.01 -1.29 19.57
CA GLY A 137 -10.95 -0.19 19.72
C GLY A 137 -11.51 -0.07 21.14
N PHE A 138 -12.31 0.97 21.37
CA PHE A 138 -13.05 1.14 22.64
C PHE A 138 -14.09 0.05 22.89
N ASP A 139 -14.55 -0.63 21.84
CA ASP A 139 -15.44 -1.78 21.95
C ASP A 139 -14.73 -3.05 22.46
N GLY A 140 -13.42 -2.96 22.73
CA GLY A 140 -12.59 -4.05 23.20
C GLY A 140 -12.31 -5.11 22.13
N LYS A 141 -12.75 -4.89 20.88
CA LYS A 141 -12.47 -5.83 19.79
C LYS A 141 -11.07 -5.59 19.25
N ILE A 142 -10.35 -6.69 19.09
CA ILE A 142 -9.03 -6.71 18.47
C ILE A 142 -9.20 -7.17 17.03
N ILE A 143 -8.59 -6.43 16.11
CA ILE A 143 -8.59 -6.74 14.69
C ILE A 143 -7.22 -6.41 14.09
N GLU A 144 -6.71 -7.28 13.22
CA GLU A 144 -5.54 -6.96 12.38
C GLU A 144 -5.87 -5.75 11.51
N TRP A 145 -4.98 -4.75 11.45
CA TRP A 145 -5.30 -3.46 10.83
C TRP A 145 -5.65 -3.59 9.33
N ASP A 146 -5.11 -4.59 8.65
CA ASP A 146 -5.32 -4.85 7.22
C ASP A 146 -6.66 -5.54 6.91
N ARG A 147 -7.36 -6.05 7.94
CA ARG A 147 -8.72 -6.59 7.84
C ARG A 147 -9.79 -5.50 7.92
N LEU A 148 -9.42 -4.28 8.30
CA LEU A 148 -10.33 -3.15 8.26
C LEU A 148 -10.69 -2.80 6.82
N ARG A 149 -11.92 -2.29 6.64
CA ARG A 149 -12.26 -1.64 5.37
C ARG A 149 -11.32 -0.44 5.21
N PRO A 150 -10.64 -0.28 4.06
CA PRO A 150 -9.64 0.76 3.92
C PRO A 150 -10.20 2.16 4.18
N GLU A 151 -11.44 2.44 3.76
CA GLU A 151 -12.12 3.72 3.98
C GLU A 151 -12.38 4.05 5.46
N ASP A 152 -12.46 3.03 6.33
CA ASP A 152 -12.66 3.21 7.76
C ASP A 152 -11.33 3.36 8.51
N LEU A 153 -10.21 2.94 7.92
CA LEU A 153 -8.90 2.88 8.57
C LEU A 153 -8.54 4.19 9.31
N PRO A 154 -8.62 5.39 8.69
CA PRO A 154 -8.23 6.62 9.39
C PRO A 154 -9.08 6.90 10.64
N LYS A 155 -10.38 6.57 10.56
CA LYS A 155 -11.32 6.77 11.66
C LYS A 155 -11.05 5.79 12.80
N GLU A 156 -10.88 4.51 12.50
CA GLU A 156 -10.65 3.47 13.50
C GLU A 156 -9.30 3.68 14.21
N LEU A 157 -8.25 4.04 13.46
CA LEU A 157 -6.92 4.34 14.01
C LEU A 157 -6.90 5.56 14.95
N ALA A 158 -7.80 6.53 14.77
CA ALA A 158 -7.83 7.75 15.59
C ALA A 158 -8.15 7.47 17.07
N SER A 159 -8.94 6.42 17.34
CA SER A 159 -9.39 6.04 18.68
C SER A 159 -8.76 4.76 19.23
N ALA A 160 -7.98 4.05 18.42
CA ALA A 160 -7.50 2.73 18.79
C ALA A 160 -6.16 2.74 19.53
N HIS A 161 -5.89 1.65 20.25
CA HIS A 161 -4.56 1.34 20.77
C HIS A 161 -3.88 0.30 19.89
N ALA A 162 -2.55 0.38 19.80
CA ALA A 162 -1.78 -0.56 18.99
C ALA A 162 -1.58 -1.89 19.73
N VAL A 163 -1.68 -3.00 19.02
CA VAL A 163 -1.50 -4.35 19.55
C VAL A 163 -0.50 -5.09 18.64
N CYS A 164 0.55 -5.67 19.20
CA CYS A 164 1.48 -6.46 18.39
C CYS A 164 0.82 -7.76 17.92
N TRP A 165 1.27 -8.29 16.79
CA TRP A 165 0.67 -9.50 16.18
C TRP A 165 0.59 -10.68 17.17
N ASN A 166 1.63 -10.94 17.96
CA ASN A 166 1.61 -12.00 18.98
C ASN A 166 0.46 -11.82 19.99
N CYS A 167 0.24 -10.60 20.48
CA CYS A 167 -0.87 -10.33 21.40
C CYS A 167 -2.21 -10.42 20.68
N THR A 168 -2.30 -9.99 19.42
CA THR A 168 -3.51 -10.13 18.61
C THR A 168 -3.94 -11.59 18.49
N VAL A 169 -3.02 -12.48 18.12
CA VAL A 169 -3.29 -13.91 18.01
C VAL A 169 -3.60 -14.53 19.37
N THR A 170 -2.86 -14.15 20.41
CA THR A 170 -3.06 -14.67 21.78
C THR A 170 -4.46 -14.34 22.30
N GLU A 171 -4.91 -13.10 22.14
CA GLU A 171 -6.22 -12.67 22.62
C GLU A 171 -7.37 -13.21 21.75
N ALA A 172 -7.15 -13.35 20.44
CA ALA A 172 -8.11 -14.04 19.57
C ALA A 172 -8.28 -15.51 20.01
N PHE A 173 -7.18 -16.23 20.24
CA PHE A 173 -7.22 -17.61 20.72
C PHE A 173 -7.89 -17.73 22.09
N ARG A 174 -7.57 -16.83 23.04
CA ARG A 174 -8.21 -16.80 24.36
C ARG A 174 -9.72 -16.60 24.29
N LYS A 175 -10.20 -15.82 23.32
CA LYS A 175 -11.62 -15.57 23.10
C LYS A 175 -12.33 -16.75 22.44
N GLU A 176 -11.70 -17.37 21.46
CA GLU A 176 -12.28 -18.48 20.68
C GLU A 176 -12.23 -19.82 21.43
N HIS A 177 -11.19 -20.03 22.24
CA HIS A 177 -10.91 -21.26 22.98
C HIS A 177 -10.60 -21.01 24.46
N PRO A 178 -11.51 -20.38 25.23
CA PRO A 178 -11.27 -20.08 26.65
C PRO A 178 -10.99 -21.34 27.49
N GLU A 179 -11.53 -22.50 27.09
CA GLU A 179 -11.33 -23.79 27.74
C GLU A 179 -9.90 -24.34 27.63
N LEU A 180 -9.13 -23.85 26.65
CA LEU A 180 -7.73 -24.26 26.41
C LEU A 180 -6.73 -23.29 27.05
N VAL A 181 -7.20 -22.24 27.71
CA VAL A 181 -6.35 -21.23 28.33
C VAL A 181 -6.31 -21.41 29.85
N THR A 182 -5.10 -21.60 30.37
CA THR A 182 -4.85 -21.59 31.81
C THR A 182 -4.20 -20.28 32.22
N ASP A 183 -4.90 -19.47 33.00
CA ASP A 183 -4.32 -18.27 33.60
C ASP A 183 -3.41 -18.65 34.77
N ARG A 184 -2.12 -18.33 34.65
CA ARG A 184 -1.19 -18.46 35.76
C ARG A 184 -1.33 -17.24 36.66
N PRO A 185 -1.73 -17.40 37.94
CA PRO A 185 -1.74 -16.26 38.87
C PRO A 185 -0.30 -15.73 38.98
N TRP A 186 -0.13 -14.44 38.68
CA TRP A 186 1.15 -13.77 38.82
C TRP A 186 1.45 -13.65 40.31
N LYS A 187 2.53 -14.30 40.79
CA LYS A 187 2.99 -14.12 42.17
C LYS A 187 3.71 -12.77 42.22
N HIS A 188 3.12 -11.82 42.95
CA HIS A 188 3.81 -10.60 43.39
C HIS A 188 5.07 -10.94 44.18
#